data_AF-A0A2B8A4H0-F1
#
_entry.id   AF-A0A2B8A4H0-F1
#
_cell.length_a   1.000
_cell.length_b   1.000
_cell.length_c   1.000
_cell.angle_alpha   90.00
_cell.angle_beta   90.00
_cell.angle_gamma   90.00
#
_symmetry.space_group_name_H-M   'P 1'
#
loop_
_entity.id
_entity.type
_entity.pdbx_description
1 polymer ?
#
loop_
_entity_poly.entity_id
_entity_poly.type
_entity_poly.pdbx_seq_one_letter_code
_entity_poly.pdbx_strand_id
1 'polypeptide(L)'
;MTSNVPPSKVRDIQKFETISCISLMETGEYEKRNDQMSAESKFLFDDILLSFHKLPVTGEISAAGDLNKQRLEKEIQYLVFSADREQKISHLRITPTINSLLQMAGKRFGLITVTAIDERAEGNYGTDIAMYAPLGTLPVGKFYQTPLKTYSTVYAMIVDAESNNVAFFRKSSLRVKKARLDKAVLSKHVNALFSGYF
;
A
#
# COMPACT_ATOMS: atom_id res chain seq x y z
N MET A 1 6.61 4.44 -13.69
CA MET A 1 7.51 3.75 -12.75
C MET A 1 8.50 4.78 -12.27
N THR A 2 8.67 4.91 -10.96
CA THR A 2 9.64 5.85 -10.39
C THR A 2 10.65 5.04 -9.59
N SER A 3 11.93 5.11 -9.96
CA SER A 3 13.01 4.35 -9.32
C SER A 3 14.31 5.15 -9.33
N ASN A 4 14.98 5.21 -8.19
CA ASN A 4 16.29 5.88 -8.02
C ASN A 4 17.45 4.88 -7.88
N VAL A 5 17.16 3.59 -7.69
CA VAL A 5 18.16 2.53 -7.52
C VAL A 5 17.92 1.42 -8.54
N PRO A 6 18.96 0.94 -9.25
CA PRO A 6 18.83 -0.20 -10.15
C PRO A 6 18.43 -1.48 -9.42
N PRO A 7 17.55 -2.32 -10.01
CA PRO A 7 17.08 -3.56 -9.39
C PRO A 7 18.23 -4.51 -9.00
N SER A 8 19.30 -4.54 -9.80
CA SER A 8 20.49 -5.38 -9.56
C SER A 8 21.23 -5.08 -8.26
N LYS A 9 21.00 -3.89 -7.68
CA LYS A 9 21.54 -3.44 -6.37
C LYS A 9 20.64 -3.81 -5.19
N VAL A 10 19.36 -4.13 -5.45
CA VAL A 10 18.38 -4.48 -4.42
C VAL A 10 18.34 -6.01 -4.30
N ARG A 11 19.20 -6.59 -3.46
CA ARG A 11 19.36 -8.06 -3.33
C ARG A 11 18.92 -8.63 -1.98
N ASP A 12 18.62 -7.77 -1.02
CA ASP A 12 18.26 -8.12 0.35
C ASP A 12 17.16 -7.16 0.81
N ILE A 13 15.90 -7.60 0.70
CA ILE A 13 14.72 -6.80 1.04
C ILE A 13 14.08 -7.37 2.30
N GLN A 14 13.84 -6.50 3.28
CA GLN A 14 13.00 -6.81 4.41
C GLN A 14 11.57 -6.34 4.17
N LYS A 15 10.60 -7.24 4.23
CA LYS A 15 9.19 -6.89 4.08
C LYS A 15 8.64 -6.33 5.39
N PHE A 16 8.06 -5.14 5.35
CA PHE A 16 7.20 -4.66 6.42
C PHE A 16 5.85 -5.37 6.39
N GLU A 17 5.15 -5.36 7.51
CA GLU A 17 3.77 -5.83 7.58
C GLU A 17 2.91 -5.10 6.53
N THR A 18 2.24 -5.88 5.68
CA THR A 18 1.32 -5.34 4.67
C THR A 18 0.14 -4.66 5.35
N ILE A 19 -0.10 -3.41 4.99
CA ILE A 19 -1.28 -2.67 5.45
C ILE A 19 -2.42 -3.00 4.50
N SER A 20 -3.55 -3.41 5.04
CA SER A 20 -4.76 -3.64 4.26
C SER A 20 -5.91 -2.80 4.80
N CYS A 21 -6.55 -2.08 3.90
CA CYS A 21 -7.71 -1.26 4.21
C CYS A 21 -8.80 -1.54 3.17
N ILE A 22 -9.70 -2.43 3.55
CA ILE A 22 -10.92 -2.66 2.79
C ILE A 22 -12.03 -1.87 3.47
N SER A 23 -12.46 -0.80 2.81
CA SER A 23 -13.64 -0.04 3.20
C SER A 23 -14.80 -0.45 2.30
N LEU A 24 -15.96 -0.70 2.89
CA LEU A 24 -17.19 -0.96 2.15
C LEU A 24 -18.16 0.20 2.39
N MET A 25 -18.89 0.60 1.35
CA MET A 25 -20.07 1.45 1.55
C MET A 25 -21.22 0.56 2.04
N GLU A 26 -21.79 0.90 3.19
CA GLU A 26 -23.10 0.37 3.58
C GLU A 26 -24.16 1.24 2.88
N THR A 27 -25.19 0.61 2.30
CA THR A 27 -26.24 1.32 1.55
C THR A 27 -26.85 2.45 2.38
N GLY A 28 -26.55 3.69 2.02
CA GLY A 28 -27.06 4.90 2.70
C GLY A 28 -26.19 5.44 3.85
N GLU A 29 -25.05 4.82 4.16
CA GLU A 29 -24.16 5.22 5.26
C GLU A 29 -22.69 5.42 4.85
N TYR A 30 -21.88 5.92 5.78
CA TYR A 30 -20.45 6.23 5.63
C TYR A 30 -19.61 4.97 5.35
N GLU A 31 -18.46 5.14 4.68
CA GLU A 31 -17.48 4.06 4.51
C GLU A 31 -17.00 3.53 5.86
N LYS A 32 -17.11 2.21 6.07
CA LYS A 32 -16.63 1.52 7.26
C LYS A 32 -15.55 0.51 6.91
N ARG A 33 -14.42 0.57 7.61
CA ARG A 33 -13.33 -0.42 7.51
C ARG A 33 -13.86 -1.79 7.92
N ASN A 34 -13.62 -2.79 7.09
CA ASN A 34 -13.89 -4.19 7.39
C ASN A 34 -12.59 -4.91 7.78
N ASP A 35 -12.39 -5.12 9.07
CA ASP A 35 -11.15 -5.70 9.61
C ASP A 35 -10.95 -7.15 9.20
N GLN A 36 -12.02 -7.94 9.14
CA GLN A 36 -11.93 -9.34 8.71
C GLN A 36 -11.46 -9.43 7.26
N MET A 37 -12.10 -8.68 6.36
CA MET A 37 -11.72 -8.69 4.94
C MET A 37 -10.31 -8.14 4.74
N SER A 38 -9.94 -7.10 5.50
CA SER A 38 -8.58 -6.54 5.47
C SER A 38 -7.55 -7.59 5.92
N ALA A 39 -7.82 -8.37 6.96
CA ALA A 39 -6.94 -9.45 7.41
C ALA A 39 -6.80 -10.57 6.37
N GLU A 40 -7.91 -11.01 5.77
CA GLU A 40 -7.90 -12.03 4.70
C GLU A 40 -7.12 -11.56 3.47
N SER A 41 -7.35 -10.31 3.05
CA SER A 41 -6.67 -9.68 1.92
C SER A 41 -5.17 -9.58 2.14
N LYS A 42 -4.76 -9.15 3.34
CA LYS A 42 -3.36 -9.09 3.76
C LYS A 42 -2.69 -10.46 3.64
N PHE A 43 -3.29 -11.50 4.24
CA PHE A 43 -2.74 -12.85 4.21
C PHE A 43 -2.58 -13.38 2.79
N LEU A 44 -3.61 -13.22 1.96
CA LEU A 44 -3.58 -13.69 0.58
C LEU A 44 -2.57 -12.91 -0.28
N PHE A 45 -2.45 -11.61 -0.07
CA PHE A 45 -1.46 -10.80 -0.78
C PHE A 45 -0.03 -11.21 -0.41
N ASP A 46 0.23 -11.44 0.88
CA ASP A 46 1.53 -11.88 1.36
C ASP A 46 1.93 -13.24 0.77
N ASP A 47 1.00 -14.21 0.70
CA ASP A 47 1.22 -15.51 0.02
C ASP A 47 1.68 -15.35 -1.43
N ILE A 48 0.98 -14.49 -2.18
CA ILE A 48 1.25 -14.26 -3.60
C ILE A 48 2.55 -13.50 -3.81
N LEU A 49 2.81 -12.50 -2.97
CA LEU A 49 4.01 -11.67 -3.03
C LEU A 49 5.26 -12.52 -2.73
N LEU A 50 5.22 -13.35 -1.69
CA LEU A 50 6.33 -14.23 -1.32
C LEU A 50 6.56 -15.36 -2.35
N SER A 51 5.50 -15.76 -3.06
CA SER A 51 5.61 -16.69 -4.19
C SER A 51 6.23 -16.07 -5.45
N PHE A 52 6.41 -14.74 -5.49
CA PHE A 52 7.00 -14.06 -6.65
C PHE A 52 8.53 -14.07 -6.59
N HIS A 53 9.13 -15.16 -7.09
CA HIS A 53 10.58 -15.47 -6.98
C HIS A 53 11.55 -14.39 -7.49
N LYS A 54 11.09 -13.42 -8.28
CA LYS A 54 11.94 -12.33 -8.77
C LYS A 54 12.24 -11.27 -7.71
N LEU A 55 11.43 -11.20 -6.64
CA LEU A 55 11.60 -10.24 -5.57
C LEU A 55 12.48 -10.87 -4.47
N PRO A 56 13.66 -10.29 -4.16
CA PRO A 56 14.59 -10.88 -3.20
C PRO A 56 14.21 -10.51 -1.76
N VAL A 57 13.01 -10.94 -1.34
CA VAL A 57 12.56 -10.84 0.06
C VAL A 57 13.31 -11.89 0.88
N THR A 58 14.06 -11.46 1.88
CA THR A 58 14.93 -12.32 2.70
C THR A 58 14.49 -12.37 4.17
N GLY A 59 13.54 -11.52 4.57
CA GLY A 59 13.03 -11.46 5.93
C GLY A 59 11.90 -10.46 6.09
N GLU A 60 11.42 -10.33 7.33
CA GLU A 60 10.34 -9.41 7.70
C GLU A 60 10.79 -8.45 8.80
N ILE A 61 10.24 -7.24 8.79
CA ILE A 61 10.39 -6.23 9.84
C ILE A 61 9.02 -5.93 10.43
N SER A 62 8.94 -5.98 11.75
CA SER A 62 7.75 -5.63 12.53
C SER A 62 8.12 -4.70 13.68
N ALA A 63 7.23 -3.75 13.99
CA ALA A 63 7.34 -2.95 15.20
C ALA A 63 6.92 -3.76 16.45
N ALA A 64 7.69 -3.64 17.54
CA ALA A 64 7.36 -4.24 18.82
C ALA A 64 6.36 -3.36 19.60
N GLY A 65 5.23 -3.94 20.01
CA GLY A 65 4.18 -3.27 20.79
C GLY A 65 3.20 -2.43 19.95
N ASP A 66 1.96 -2.31 20.43
CA ASP A 66 0.84 -1.77 19.66
C ASP A 66 0.98 -0.27 19.32
N LEU A 67 1.52 0.54 20.24
CA LEU A 67 1.76 1.96 19.98
C LEU A 67 2.76 2.18 18.84
N ASN A 68 3.82 1.37 18.79
CA ASN A 68 4.82 1.47 17.73
C ASN A 68 4.27 0.96 16.39
N LYS A 69 3.40 -0.05 16.41
CA LYS A 69 2.70 -0.52 15.21
C LYS A 69 1.79 0.55 14.63
N GLN A 70 0.97 1.19 15.45
CA GLN A 70 0.09 2.28 14.99
C GLN A 70 0.89 3.47 14.44
N ARG A 71 2.02 3.81 15.08
CA ARG A 71 2.92 4.86 14.57
C ARG A 71 3.53 4.47 13.23
N LEU A 72 4.04 3.24 13.11
CA LEU A 72 4.61 2.73 11.86
C LEU A 72 3.56 2.72 10.74
N GLU A 73 2.33 2.27 11.02
CA GLU A 73 1.23 2.27 10.05
C GLU A 73 0.95 3.69 9.53
N LYS A 74 0.85 4.68 10.42
CA LYS A 74 0.64 6.09 10.03
C LYS A 74 1.80 6.65 9.20
N GLU A 75 3.04 6.33 9.57
CA GLU A 75 4.23 6.77 8.83
C GLU A 75 4.31 6.14 7.44
N ILE A 76 4.00 4.84 7.32
CA ILE A 76 3.91 4.14 6.03
C ILE A 76 2.83 4.77 5.15
N GLN A 77 1.63 4.96 5.69
CA GLN A 77 0.53 5.59 4.97
C GLN A 77 0.96 6.97 4.46
N TYR A 78 1.49 7.83 5.34
CA TYR A 78 1.95 9.16 4.97
C TYR A 78 2.90 9.12 3.77
N LEU A 79 3.89 8.22 3.80
CA LEU A 79 4.90 8.10 2.76
C LEU A 79 4.31 7.60 1.43
N VAL A 80 3.50 6.53 1.46
CA VAL A 80 2.85 5.94 0.28
C VAL A 80 1.94 6.94 -0.41
N PHE A 81 1.14 7.67 0.36
CA PHE A 81 0.16 8.60 -0.19
C PHE A 81 0.78 9.93 -0.61
N SER A 82 1.89 10.35 0.01
CA SER A 82 2.69 11.46 -0.52
C SER A 82 3.28 11.11 -1.88
N ALA A 83 3.83 9.89 -2.02
CA ALA A 83 4.32 9.38 -3.31
C ALA A 83 3.22 9.27 -4.37
N ASP A 84 2.01 8.85 -3.98
CA ASP A 84 0.89 8.78 -4.91
C ASP A 84 0.42 10.18 -5.34
N ARG A 85 0.24 11.12 -4.41
CA ARG A 85 -0.21 12.47 -4.74
C ARG A 85 0.77 13.20 -5.66
N GLU A 86 2.07 13.07 -5.37
CA GLU A 86 3.11 13.86 -6.03
C GLU A 86 3.64 13.20 -7.31
N GLN A 87 3.36 11.91 -7.50
CA GLN A 87 3.79 11.08 -8.65
C GLN A 87 5.33 11.08 -8.87
N LYS A 88 6.10 11.61 -7.91
CA LYS A 88 7.56 11.71 -7.90
C LYS A 88 8.07 11.33 -6.51
N ILE A 89 9.18 10.61 -6.46
CA ILE A 89 9.76 10.11 -5.20
C ILE A 89 11.14 10.70 -4.88
N SER A 90 11.71 11.50 -5.78
CA SER A 90 13.09 12.00 -5.69
C SER A 90 13.35 12.87 -4.46
N HIS A 91 12.32 13.55 -3.94
CA HIS A 91 12.39 14.40 -2.75
C HIS A 91 11.86 13.72 -1.49
N LEU A 92 11.27 12.52 -1.61
CA LEU A 92 10.72 11.79 -0.47
C LEU A 92 11.84 11.15 0.35
N ARG A 93 11.77 11.38 1.66
CA ARG A 93 12.65 10.77 2.65
C ARG A 93 11.89 9.71 3.43
N ILE A 94 12.59 8.67 3.84
CA ILE A 94 12.00 7.65 4.69
C ILE A 94 11.77 8.24 6.08
N THR A 95 10.73 7.75 6.75
CA THR A 95 10.36 8.31 8.05
C THR A 95 11.28 7.77 9.16
N PRO A 96 11.39 8.47 10.31
CA PRO A 96 12.30 8.07 11.38
C PRO A 96 12.07 6.64 11.90
N THR A 97 10.82 6.19 12.00
CA THR A 97 10.52 4.83 12.50
C THR A 97 10.93 3.76 11.50
N ILE A 98 10.62 3.97 10.21
CA ILE A 98 11.03 3.06 9.12
C ILE A 98 12.56 2.95 9.08
N ASN A 99 13.26 4.09 9.12
CA ASN A 99 14.72 4.13 9.12
C ASN A 99 15.32 3.41 10.33
N SER A 100 14.82 3.70 11.53
CA SER A 100 15.29 3.10 12.77
C SER A 100 15.14 1.57 12.75
N LEU A 101 13.97 1.06 12.32
CA LEU A 101 13.72 -0.38 12.25
C LEU A 101 14.68 -1.09 11.28
N LEU A 102 14.95 -0.49 10.12
CA LEU A 102 15.90 -1.02 9.14
C LEU A 102 17.32 -1.01 9.70
N GLN A 103 17.74 0.10 10.33
CA GLN A 103 19.06 0.23 10.94
C GLN A 103 19.28 -0.76 12.09
N MET A 104 18.30 -0.92 12.98
CA MET A 104 18.35 -1.90 14.07
C MET A 104 18.44 -3.34 13.56
N ALA A 105 17.82 -3.64 12.43
CA ALA A 105 17.93 -4.94 11.77
C ALA A 105 19.26 -5.12 10.99
N GLY A 106 20.06 -4.06 10.83
CA GLY A 106 21.26 -4.08 9.99
C GLY A 106 20.94 -4.19 8.49
N LYS A 107 19.80 -3.64 8.07
CA LYS A 107 19.24 -3.84 6.72
C LYS A 107 19.11 -2.50 5.99
N ARG A 108 19.40 -2.52 4.69
CA ARG A 108 19.32 -1.33 3.83
C ARG A 108 17.94 -1.14 3.23
N PHE A 109 17.40 -2.20 2.61
CA PHE A 109 16.16 -2.09 1.84
C PHE A 109 14.98 -2.66 2.60
N GLY A 110 13.90 -1.87 2.60
CA GLY A 110 12.60 -2.28 3.12
C GLY A 110 11.55 -2.28 2.02
N LEU A 111 10.65 -3.27 2.03
CA LEU A 111 9.48 -3.32 1.16
C LEU A 111 8.23 -3.00 1.95
N ILE A 112 7.54 -1.98 1.51
CA ILE A 112 6.26 -1.53 2.02
C ILE A 112 5.21 -1.88 0.98
N THR A 113 4.13 -2.50 1.42
CA THR A 113 2.97 -2.75 0.56
C THR A 113 1.68 -2.35 1.25
N VAL A 114 0.77 -1.76 0.48
CA VAL A 114 -0.54 -1.33 0.95
C VAL A 114 -1.58 -1.84 -0.02
N THR A 115 -2.60 -2.52 0.49
CA THR A 115 -3.76 -2.99 -0.29
C THR A 115 -4.99 -2.18 0.12
N ALA A 116 -5.72 -1.68 -0.86
CA ALA A 116 -6.92 -0.89 -0.68
C ALA A 116 -8.04 -1.37 -1.60
N ILE A 117 -9.27 -1.30 -1.13
CA ILE A 117 -10.47 -1.40 -1.97
C ILE A 117 -11.33 -0.18 -1.70
N ASP A 118 -11.67 0.52 -2.78
CA ASP A 118 -12.56 1.68 -2.75
C ASP A 118 -13.71 1.48 -3.74
N GLU A 119 -14.88 1.99 -3.39
CA GLU A 119 -16.02 2.12 -4.31
C GLU A 119 -16.12 3.58 -4.77
N ARG A 120 -16.12 3.80 -6.09
CA ARG A 120 -16.08 5.17 -6.66
C ARG A 120 -17.17 5.35 -7.71
N ALA A 121 -17.82 6.51 -7.71
CA ALA A 121 -18.70 6.93 -8.80
C ALA A 121 -17.89 7.25 -10.07
N GLU A 122 -18.39 6.90 -11.23
CA GLU A 122 -17.75 7.19 -12.52
C GLU A 122 -17.61 8.70 -12.74
N GLY A 123 -16.39 9.19 -12.99
CA GLY A 123 -16.12 10.61 -13.30
C GLY A 123 -15.52 11.43 -12.16
N ASN A 124 -15.47 10.92 -10.92
CA ASN A 124 -14.89 11.64 -9.79
C ASN A 124 -13.49 11.09 -9.43
N TYR A 125 -12.49 11.48 -10.23
CA TYR A 125 -11.11 11.00 -10.13
C TYR A 125 -10.21 11.85 -9.20
N GLY A 126 -10.77 12.88 -8.52
CA GLY A 126 -10.00 13.94 -7.85
C GLY A 126 -10.09 14.03 -6.33
N THR A 127 -10.81 13.14 -5.63
CA THR A 127 -10.87 13.13 -4.17
C THR A 127 -10.13 11.92 -3.63
N ASP A 128 -8.82 12.10 -3.53
CA ASP A 128 -7.88 11.10 -3.04
C ASP A 128 -8.07 10.84 -1.54
N ILE A 129 -8.34 9.57 -1.24
CA ILE A 129 -7.95 8.85 -0.01
C ILE A 129 -8.75 9.23 1.26
N ALA A 130 -9.93 8.61 1.36
CA ALA A 130 -10.78 8.50 2.55
C ALA A 130 -10.15 7.76 3.74
N MET A 131 -8.94 7.21 3.61
CA MET A 131 -8.31 6.35 4.62
C MET A 131 -7.78 7.11 5.85
N TYR A 132 -7.98 8.44 5.92
CA TYR A 132 -7.33 9.33 6.87
C TYR A 132 -8.23 10.16 7.79
N ALA A 133 -9.55 9.99 7.77
CA ALA A 133 -10.38 10.66 8.76
C ALA A 133 -10.09 10.06 10.17
N PRO A 134 -9.46 10.80 11.10
CA PRO A 134 -9.29 10.33 12.46
C PRO A 134 -10.65 10.47 13.13
N LEU A 135 -11.38 9.38 13.35
CA LEU A 135 -12.70 9.42 14.01
C LEU A 135 -13.69 10.43 13.36
N GLY A 136 -14.47 9.96 12.39
CA GLY A 136 -15.75 10.60 12.03
C GLY A 136 -15.77 11.31 10.68
N THR A 137 -16.68 10.83 9.84
CA THR A 137 -17.37 11.56 8.75
C THR A 137 -16.50 12.17 7.65
N LEU A 138 -16.56 11.58 6.45
CA LEU A 138 -16.45 12.36 5.22
C LEU A 138 -17.81 13.02 4.94
N PRO A 139 -17.88 14.33 4.65
CA PRO A 139 -19.04 14.89 3.99
C PRO A 139 -18.99 14.41 2.54
N VAL A 140 -19.69 13.31 2.22
CA VAL A 140 -19.93 12.94 0.83
C VAL A 140 -20.81 14.04 0.23
N GLY A 141 -20.20 14.89 -0.59
CA GLY A 141 -20.92 15.86 -1.39
C GLY A 141 -22.02 15.15 -2.17
N LYS A 142 -23.27 15.48 -1.80
CA LYS A 142 -24.56 15.18 -2.43
C LYS A 142 -24.56 14.11 -3.53
N PHE A 143 -25.29 13.03 -3.23
CA PHE A 143 -26.11 12.24 -4.16
C PHE A 143 -25.55 12.07 -5.59
N TYR A 144 -24.97 10.91 -5.87
CA TYR A 144 -24.79 10.48 -7.24
C TYR A 144 -25.67 9.26 -7.53
N GLN A 145 -26.66 9.45 -8.41
CA GLN A 145 -27.43 8.39 -9.07
C GLN A 145 -26.58 7.60 -10.09
N THR A 146 -25.27 7.50 -9.88
CA THR A 146 -24.31 6.88 -10.79
C THR A 146 -23.88 5.53 -10.22
N PRO A 147 -23.83 4.44 -11.00
CA PRO A 147 -23.40 3.15 -10.50
C PRO A 147 -21.99 3.24 -9.93
N LEU A 148 -21.82 2.86 -8.65
CA LEU A 148 -20.52 2.75 -8.03
C LEU A 148 -19.72 1.62 -8.69
N LYS A 149 -18.46 1.90 -9.03
CA LYS A 149 -17.50 0.92 -9.53
C LYS A 149 -16.51 0.62 -8.41
N THR A 150 -16.30 -0.66 -8.12
CA THR A 150 -15.30 -1.10 -7.15
C THR A 150 -13.92 -1.19 -7.81
N TYR A 151 -12.91 -0.61 -7.15
CA TYR A 151 -11.52 -0.68 -7.57
C TYR A 151 -10.68 -1.31 -6.46
N SER A 152 -9.83 -2.26 -6.84
CA SER A 152 -8.72 -2.70 -6.00
C SER A 152 -7.48 -1.90 -6.38
N THR A 153 -6.81 -1.34 -5.39
CA THR A 153 -5.53 -0.66 -5.56
C THR A 153 -4.50 -1.29 -4.66
N VAL A 154 -3.33 -1.57 -5.22
CA VAL A 154 -2.17 -2.04 -4.47
C VAL A 154 -1.01 -1.10 -4.73
N TYR A 155 -0.33 -0.72 -3.65
CA TYR A 155 0.89 0.08 -3.66
C TYR A 155 2.07 -0.80 -3.27
N ALA A 156 3.19 -0.64 -3.97
CA ALA A 156 4.48 -1.19 -3.57
C ALA A 156 5.53 -0.09 -3.56
N MET A 157 6.30 -0.05 -2.47
CA MET A 157 7.36 0.92 -2.25
C MET A 157 8.59 0.21 -1.70
N ILE A 158 9.76 0.50 -2.27
CA ILE A 158 11.04 0.08 -1.69
C ILE A 158 11.73 1.32 -1.14
N VAL A 159 12.11 1.24 0.13
CA VAL A 159 12.81 2.29 0.87
C VAL A 159 14.28 1.91 1.05
N ASP A 160 15.17 2.91 1.06
CA ASP A 160 16.61 2.74 1.23
C ASP A 160 17.09 3.54 2.45
N ALA A 161 17.47 2.82 3.51
CA ALA A 161 17.95 3.40 4.77
C ALA A 161 19.36 4.01 4.66
N GLU A 162 20.18 3.54 3.71
CA GLU A 162 21.53 4.08 3.51
C GLU A 162 21.47 5.47 2.86
N SER A 163 20.60 5.63 1.85
CA SER A 163 20.41 6.90 1.14
C SER A 163 19.29 7.77 1.71
N ASN A 164 18.60 7.30 2.76
CA ASN A 164 17.45 7.94 3.39
C ASN A 164 16.37 8.40 2.37
N ASN A 165 16.03 7.54 1.41
CA ASN A 165 15.13 7.88 0.32
C ASN A 165 14.17 6.75 -0.06
N VAL A 166 13.20 7.07 -0.92
CA VAL A 166 12.37 6.07 -1.59
C VAL A 166 13.06 5.65 -2.88
N ALA A 167 13.45 4.38 -2.94
CA ALA A 167 14.20 3.80 -4.05
C ALA A 167 13.28 3.36 -5.20
N PHE A 168 12.05 2.96 -4.90
CA PHE A 168 11.06 2.52 -5.89
C PHE A 168 9.65 2.82 -5.38
N PHE A 169 8.76 3.22 -6.29
CA PHE A 169 7.32 3.30 -6.02
C PHE A 169 6.51 2.94 -7.27
N ARG A 170 5.47 2.15 -7.06
CA ARG A 170 4.45 1.88 -8.07
C ARG A 170 3.09 1.61 -7.42
N LYS A 171 2.03 2.02 -8.12
CA LYS A 171 0.66 1.60 -7.83
C LYS A 171 0.09 0.77 -8.98
N SER A 172 -0.84 -0.11 -8.65
CA SER A 172 -1.65 -0.85 -9.61
C SER A 172 -3.11 -0.74 -9.18
N SER A 173 -3.96 -0.22 -10.06
CA SER A 173 -5.41 -0.08 -9.80
C SER A 173 -6.18 -0.88 -10.85
N LEU A 174 -7.04 -1.79 -10.40
CA LEU A 174 -7.84 -2.68 -11.23
C LEU A 174 -9.32 -2.54 -10.85
N ARG A 175 -10.19 -2.45 -11.86
CA ARG A 175 -11.63 -2.54 -11.64
C ARG A 175 -12.01 -3.98 -11.29
N VAL A 176 -12.75 -4.17 -10.21
CA VAL A 176 -13.22 -5.48 -9.73
C VAL A 176 -14.73 -5.52 -9.66
N LYS A 177 -15.32 -6.72 -9.75
CA LYS A 177 -16.78 -6.91 -9.71
C LYS A 177 -17.33 -6.94 -8.28
N LYS A 178 -16.48 -7.27 -7.30
CA LYS A 178 -16.82 -7.40 -5.88
C LYS A 178 -15.65 -6.84 -5.07
N ALA A 179 -15.94 -6.32 -3.89
CA ALA A 179 -14.94 -5.86 -2.94
C ALA A 179 -14.19 -7.02 -2.24
N ARG A 180 -13.85 -8.08 -2.97
CA ARG A 180 -13.03 -9.20 -2.47
C ARG A 180 -11.83 -9.36 -3.37
N LEU A 181 -10.64 -9.36 -2.78
CA LEU A 181 -9.41 -9.66 -3.51
C LEU A 181 -9.24 -11.17 -3.57
N ASP A 182 -9.42 -11.72 -4.76
CA ASP A 182 -9.07 -13.12 -5.02
C ASP A 182 -7.62 -13.24 -5.51
N LYS A 183 -7.13 -14.48 -5.56
CA LYS A 183 -5.75 -14.77 -5.95
C LYS A 183 -5.44 -14.29 -7.37
N ALA A 184 -6.42 -14.31 -8.28
CA ALA A 184 -6.21 -13.89 -9.66
C ALA A 184 -6.05 -12.37 -9.78
N VAL A 185 -6.87 -11.59 -9.06
CA VAL A 185 -6.76 -10.12 -9.00
C VAL A 185 -5.43 -9.71 -8.36
N LEU A 186 -5.07 -10.30 -7.22
CA LEU A 186 -3.82 -9.97 -6.53
C LEU A 186 -2.57 -10.38 -7.32
N SER A 187 -2.62 -11.52 -8.02
CA SER A 187 -1.52 -11.92 -8.92
C SER A 187 -1.34 -10.93 -10.07
N LYS A 188 -2.42 -10.35 -10.60
CA LYS A 188 -2.32 -9.27 -11.60
C LYS A 188 -1.68 -8.03 -11.00
N HIS A 189 -2.01 -7.67 -9.76
CA HIS A 189 -1.35 -6.56 -9.06
C HIS A 189 0.15 -6.81 -8.89
N VAL A 190 0.57 -7.95 -8.33
CA VAL A 190 2.00 -8.26 -8.12
C VAL A 190 2.77 -8.19 -9.44
N ASN A 191 2.24 -8.80 -10.51
CA ASN A 191 2.86 -8.69 -11.83
C ASN A 191 2.92 -7.24 -12.33
N ALA A 192 1.84 -6.47 -12.21
CA ALA A 192 1.82 -5.07 -12.65
C ALA A 192 2.78 -4.18 -11.82
N LEU A 193 2.94 -4.48 -10.53
CA LEU A 193 3.81 -3.74 -9.62
C LEU A 193 5.28 -3.93 -9.96
N PHE A 194 5.71 -5.17 -10.24
CA PHE A 194 7.13 -5.47 -10.38
C PHE A 194 7.59 -5.71 -11.83
N SER A 195 6.68 -5.82 -12.79
CA SER A 195 7.03 -5.99 -14.21
C SER A 195 7.93 -4.86 -14.72
N GLY A 196 9.03 -5.23 -15.38
CA GLY A 196 10.02 -4.29 -15.91
C GLY A 196 10.93 -3.63 -14.86
N TYR A 197 10.68 -3.88 -13.57
CA TYR A 197 11.65 -3.57 -12.52
C TYR A 197 12.47 -4.81 -12.17
N PHE A 198 11.85 -5.97 -11.96
CA PHE A 198 12.53 -7.26 -11.77
C PHE A 198 12.25 -8.27 -12.90
#